data_AF-W6RLB0-F1
#
_entry.id   AF-W6RLB0-F1
#
_cell.length_a   1.000
_cell.length_b   1.000
_cell.length_c   1.000
_cell.angle_alpha   90.00
_cell.angle_beta   90.00
_cell.angle_gamma   90.00
#
_symmetry.space_group_name_H-M   'P 1'
#
loop_
_entity.id
_entity.type
_entity.pdbx_description
1 polymer ?
#
loop_
_entity_poly.entity_id
_entity_poly.type
_entity_poly.pdbx_seq_one_letter_code
_entity_poly.pdbx_strand_id
1 'polypeptide(L)'
;MRGVLVEYGPGGSNPSHTHAKSAFIYATVIEGRIKSQVNDGPIKVFNTGDNWIEVPGDHHRVSANASETAPAKILAVFVVDTDETTLTIPDK
;
A
#
# COMPACT_ATOMS: atom_id res chain seq x y z
N MET A 1 -14.55 8.38 -0.82
CA MET A 1 -14.10 6.96 -0.71
C MET A 1 -13.71 6.44 -2.08
N ARG A 2 -12.57 5.74 -2.16
CA ARG A 2 -12.07 5.03 -3.35
C ARG A 2 -11.52 3.67 -2.91
N GLY A 3 -11.68 2.64 -3.74
CA GLY A 3 -11.05 1.33 -3.52
C GLY A 3 -10.05 1.07 -4.63
N VAL A 4 -8.84 0.63 -4.27
CA VAL A 4 -7.78 0.28 -5.22
C VAL A 4 -7.35 -1.15 -4.94
N LEU A 5 -7.44 -2.00 -5.95
CA LEU A 5 -6.81 -3.31 -5.92
C LEU A 5 -5.38 -3.16 -6.44
N VAL A 6 -4.41 -3.54 -5.61
CA VAL A 6 -2.99 -3.54 -5.99
C VAL A 6 -2.54 -4.98 -6.15
N GLU A 7 -2.00 -5.29 -7.32
CA GLU A 7 -1.61 -6.66 -7.69
C GLU A 7 -0.11 -6.73 -7.92
N TYR A 8 0.53 -7.71 -7.28
CA TYR A 8 1.94 -7.99 -7.42
C TYR A 8 2.13 -9.36 -8.06
N GLY A 9 2.89 -9.38 -9.16
CA GLY A 9 3.48 -10.63 -9.65
C GLY A 9 4.54 -11.16 -8.67
N PRO A 10 5.07 -12.37 -8.89
CA PRO A 10 6.21 -12.89 -8.15
C PRO A 10 7.39 -11.90 -8.14
N GLY A 11 7.94 -11.59 -6.95
CA GLY A 11 9.01 -10.60 -6.76
C GLY A 11 8.63 -9.15 -7.08
N GLY A 12 7.37 -8.87 -7.44
CA GLY A 12 6.91 -7.55 -7.88
C GLY A 12 6.92 -6.51 -6.76
N SER A 13 7.10 -5.24 -7.12
CA SER A 13 7.06 -4.11 -6.19
C SER A 13 6.55 -2.84 -6.86
N ASN A 14 6.12 -1.88 -6.03
CA ASN A 14 5.84 -0.51 -6.47
C ASN A 14 6.98 0.43 -6.04
N PRO A 15 7.23 1.49 -6.82
CA PRO A 15 8.05 2.60 -6.37
C PRO A 15 7.51 3.20 -5.06
N SER A 16 8.42 3.75 -4.27
CA SER A 16 8.03 4.53 -3.10
C SER A 16 7.19 5.74 -3.52
N HIS A 17 6.22 6.11 -2.70
CA HIS A 17 5.29 7.19 -2.99
C HIS A 17 4.70 7.78 -1.72
N THR A 18 4.29 9.05 -1.80
CA THR A 18 3.54 9.72 -0.73
C THR A 18 2.05 9.71 -1.06
N HIS A 19 1.22 9.47 -0.04
CA HIS A 19 -0.23 9.53 -0.18
C HIS A 19 -0.75 10.96 -0.19
N ALA A 20 -1.91 11.15 -0.83
CA ALA A 20 -2.69 12.38 -0.77
C ALA A 20 -2.78 12.94 0.66
N LYS A 21 -2.74 14.27 0.81
CA LYS A 21 -2.61 14.92 2.12
C LYS A 21 -3.84 14.74 3.00
N SER A 22 -5.00 14.42 2.42
CA SER A 22 -6.23 14.11 3.15
C SER A 22 -6.45 12.59 3.33
N ALA A 23 -5.63 11.74 2.71
CA ALA A 23 -5.92 10.31 2.59
C ALA A 23 -5.65 9.55 3.88
N PHE A 24 -6.71 9.03 4.50
CA PHE A 24 -6.64 7.89 5.41
C PHE A 24 -6.85 6.60 4.62
N ILE A 25 -5.98 5.62 4.83
CA ILE A 25 -5.99 4.36 4.07
C ILE A 25 -6.07 3.19 5.04
N TYR A 26 -6.96 2.24 4.73
CA TYR A 26 -6.97 0.93 5.34
C TYR A 26 -6.61 -0.11 4.29
N ALA A 27 -5.48 -0.77 4.46
CA ALA A 27 -4.96 -1.76 3.53
C ALA A 27 -5.13 -3.16 4.12
N THR A 28 -5.62 -4.09 3.31
CA THR A 28 -5.79 -5.51 3.70
C THR A 28 -5.15 -6.40 2.66
N VAL A 29 -4.31 -7.34 3.09
CA VAL A 29 -3.78 -8.37 2.19
C VAL A 29 -4.90 -9.37 1.93
N ILE A 30 -5.33 -9.49 0.68
CA ILE A 30 -6.39 -10.43 0.27
C ILE A 30 -5.84 -11.68 -0.42
N GLU A 31 -4.56 -11.65 -0.82
CA GLU A 31 -3.84 -12.79 -1.40
C GLU A 31 -2.34 -12.67 -1.12
N GLY A 32 -1.68 -13.80 -0.85
CA GLY A 32 -0.23 -13.87 -0.72
C GLY A 32 0.33 -13.16 0.52
N ARG A 33 1.52 -12.57 0.36
CA ARG A 33 2.30 -11.95 1.44
C ARG A 33 2.95 -10.66 0.93
N ILE A 34 2.84 -9.60 1.71
CA ILE A 34 3.31 -8.26 1.34
C ILE A 34 4.37 -7.80 2.32
N LYS A 35 5.50 -7.34 1.80
CA LYS A 35 6.50 -6.58 2.54
C LYS A 35 6.15 -5.09 2.43
N SER A 36 5.86 -4.44 3.55
CA SER A 36 5.49 -3.02 3.59
C SER A 36 6.31 -2.23 4.60
N GLN A 37 6.61 -0.97 4.26
CA GLN A 37 7.21 0.02 5.15
C GLN A 37 6.53 1.37 4.96
N VAL A 38 5.95 1.88 6.05
CA VAL A 38 5.33 3.20 6.11
C VAL A 38 6.25 4.13 6.91
N ASN A 39 6.54 5.30 6.33
CA ASN A 39 7.50 6.28 6.82
C ASN A 39 8.85 5.61 7.16
N ASP A 40 9.47 6.04 8.26
CA ASP A 40 10.70 5.46 8.79
C ASP A 40 10.45 4.30 9.77
N GLY A 41 9.24 3.73 9.73
CA GLY A 41 8.87 2.56 10.52
C GLY A 41 9.64 1.29 10.09
N PRO A 42 9.50 0.20 10.85
CA PRO A 42 10.11 -1.07 10.48
C PRO A 42 9.46 -1.66 9.23
N ILE A 43 10.26 -2.30 8.38
CA ILE A 43 9.75 -3.16 7.32
C ILE A 43 9.04 -4.36 7.97
N LYS A 44 7.79 -4.60 7.61
CA LYS A 44 6.98 -5.73 8.09
C LYS A 44 6.50 -6.58 6.93
N VAL A 45 6.28 -7.87 7.20
CA VAL A 45 5.60 -8.77 6.26
C VAL A 45 4.20 -9.05 6.79
N PHE A 46 3.21 -8.71 5.98
CA PHE A 46 1.79 -8.97 6.20
C PHE A 46 1.36 -10.18 5.37
N ASN A 47 0.57 -11.07 5.95
CA ASN A 47 0.02 -12.25 5.29
C ASN A 47 -1.45 -12.02 4.95
N THR A 48 -2.03 -12.89 4.13
CA THR A 48 -3.46 -12.83 3.80
C THR A 48 -4.32 -12.75 5.07
N GLY A 49 -5.23 -11.77 5.11
CA GLY A 49 -6.07 -11.44 6.28
C GLY A 49 -5.50 -10.36 7.19
N ASP A 50 -4.18 -10.12 7.15
CA ASP A 50 -3.56 -9.04 7.90
C ASP A 50 -3.88 -7.68 7.26
N ASN A 51 -3.83 -6.63 8.08
CA ASN A 51 -4.14 -5.27 7.69
C ASN A 51 -3.23 -4.25 8.40
N TRP A 52 -3.22 -3.04 7.84
CA TRP A 52 -2.62 -1.86 8.47
C TRP A 52 -3.34 -0.59 8.02
N ILE A 53 -3.01 0.51 8.69
CA ILE A 53 -3.48 1.84 8.35
C ILE A 53 -2.32 2.73 7.93
N GLU A 54 -2.63 3.69 7.06
CA GLU A 54 -1.76 4.82 6.73
C GLU A 54 -2.56 6.10 6.94
N VAL A 55 -1.97 7.07 7.62
CA VAL A 55 -2.61 8.32 7.98
C VAL A 55 -2.30 9.42 6.96
N PRO A 56 -3.08 10.52 6.95
CA PRO A 56 -2.91 11.56 5.94
C PRO A 56 -1.47 12.09 5.83
N GLY A 57 -0.93 12.04 4.61
CA GLY A 57 0.44 12.47 4.30
C GLY A 57 1.54 11.42 4.53
N ASP A 58 1.21 10.19 4.91
CA ASP A 58 2.19 9.11 5.08
C ASP A 58 2.95 8.80 3.77
N HIS A 59 4.22 8.46 3.94
CA HIS A 59 5.14 8.05 2.88
C HIS A 59 5.28 6.52 2.85
N HIS A 60 4.80 5.87 1.80
CA HIS A 60 4.96 4.43 1.62
C HIS A 60 6.33 4.14 0.99
N ARG A 61 7.28 3.71 1.81
CA ARG A 61 8.69 3.48 1.41
C ARG A 61 8.90 2.17 0.66
N VAL A 62 8.32 1.10 1.16
CA VAL A 62 8.44 -0.23 0.57
C VAL A 62 7.05 -0.78 0.37
N SER A 63 6.70 -1.14 -0.86
CA SER A 63 5.54 -2.00 -1.13
C SER A 63 5.94 -3.07 -2.13
N ALA A 64 6.06 -4.30 -1.65
CA ALA A 64 6.55 -5.41 -2.45
C ALA A 64 5.89 -6.73 -2.10
N ASN A 65 5.83 -7.63 -3.07
CA ASN A 65 5.56 -9.03 -2.82
C ASN A 65 6.69 -9.63 -1.98
N ALA A 66 6.34 -10.34 -0.90
CA ALA A 66 7.30 -11.05 -0.08
C ALA A 66 7.65 -12.46 -0.63
N SER A 67 7.03 -12.86 -1.75
CA SER A 67 7.27 -14.12 -2.44
C SER A 67 7.91 -13.89 -3.82
N GLU A 68 8.92 -14.69 -4.14
CA GLU A 68 9.58 -14.71 -5.45
C GLU A 68 8.88 -15.64 -6.46
N THR A 69 7.88 -16.42 -6.03
CA THR A 69 7.27 -17.48 -6.85
C THR A 69 5.75 -17.45 -6.91
N ALA A 70 5.08 -16.75 -5.99
CA ALA A 70 3.63 -16.66 -5.93
C ALA A 70 3.17 -15.20 -6.01
N PRO A 71 1.99 -14.90 -6.59
CA PRO A 71 1.44 -13.55 -6.59
C PRO A 71 0.97 -13.09 -5.20
N ALA A 72 0.71 -11.79 -5.06
CA ALA A 72 0.10 -11.19 -3.87
C ALA A 72 -0.81 -10.02 -4.24
N LYS A 73 -1.82 -9.75 -3.41
CA LYS A 73 -2.80 -8.66 -3.62
C LYS A 73 -3.16 -7.94 -2.35
N ILE A 74 -3.33 -6.62 -2.46
CA ILE A 74 -3.84 -5.75 -1.42
C ILE A 74 -5.13 -5.09 -1.90
N LEU A 75 -6.15 -5.04 -1.05
CA LEU A 75 -7.24 -4.09 -1.19
C LEU A 75 -6.93 -2.87 -0.31
N ALA A 76 -6.70 -1.73 -0.95
CA ALA A 76 -6.50 -0.44 -0.28
C ALA A 76 -7.78 0.39 -0.38
N VAL A 77 -8.37 0.72 0.76
CA VAL A 77 -9.56 1.59 0.84
C VAL A 77 -9.14 2.96 1.31
N PHE A 78 -9.38 3.96 0.47
CA PHE A 78 -9.06 5.36 0.71
C PHE A 78 -10.31 6.11 1.19
N VAL A 79 -10.19 6.75 2.36
CA VAL A 79 -11.04 7.87 2.78
C VAL A 79 -10.23 9.14 2.51
N VAL A 80 -10.64 9.89 1.50
CA VAL A 80 -9.91 11.01 0.92
C VAL A 80 -10.92 12.07 0.49
N ASP A 81 -10.50 13.34 0.52
CA ASP A 81 -11.32 14.46 0.08
C ASP A 81 -11.73 14.29 -1.40
N THR A 82 -12.94 14.71 -1.74
CA THR A 82 -13.53 14.41 -3.05
C THR A 82 -12.87 15.13 -4.22
N ASP A 83 -12.26 16.28 -3.95
CA ASP A 83 -11.51 17.09 -4.91
C ASP A 83 -10.04 16.68 -5.06
N GLU A 84 -9.48 15.93 -4.10
CA GLU A 84 -8.12 15.38 -4.19
C GLU A 84 -8.13 14.09 -5.04
N THR A 85 -7.83 14.25 -6.33
CA THR A 85 -7.92 13.16 -7.33
C THR A 85 -6.60 12.41 -7.56
N THR A 86 -5.47 12.97 -7.13
CA THR A 86 -4.16 12.30 -7.17
C THR A 86 -3.92 11.58 -5.85
N LEU A 87 -4.13 10.24 -5.83
CA LEU A 87 -4.08 9.46 -4.59
C LEU A 87 -2.66 9.16 -4.09
N THR A 88 -1.71 9.04 -5.02
CA THR A 88 -0.30 8.71 -4.75
C THR A 88 0.61 9.59 -5.59
N ILE A 89 1.69 10.06 -5.00
CA ILE A 89 2.72 10.85 -5.67
C ILE A 89 4.02 10.05 -5.59
N PRO A 90 4.50 9.46 -6.69
CA PRO A 90 5.77 8.73 -6.70
C PRO A 90 6.94 9.60 -6.26
N ASP A 91 7.90 8.97 -5.59
CA ASP A 91 9.19 9.59 -5.32
C ASP A 91 9.90 9.94 -6.63
N LYS A 92 10.79 10.95 -6.57
CA LYS A 92 11.59 11.41 -7.71
C LYS A 92 12.71 10.44 -8.07
#